data_AF-A0AAW5J8X8-F1
#
_entry.id   AF-A0AAW5J8X8-F1
#
_cell.length_a   1.000
_cell.length_b   1.000
_cell.length_c   1.000
_cell.angle_alpha   90.00
_cell.angle_beta   90.00
_cell.angle_gamma   90.00
#
_symmetry.space_group_name_H-M   'P 1'
#
loop_
_entity.id
_entity.type
_entity.pdbx_description
1 polymer ?
#
loop_
_entity_poly.entity_id
_entity_poly.type
_entity_poly.pdbx_seq_one_letter_code
_entity_poly.pdbx_strand_id
1 'polypeptide(L)'
;MLSFEWVSENVYTSDLIELSDSYSSVGGRVIKTALSDKSDIETINAHEFCGIFGDPKKLLDRIKFFKDTGINWDEQKKFIYPSIERPTGFPIE
;
A
#
# COMPACT_ATOMS: atom_id res chain seq x y z
N MET A 1 0.26 2.07 -8.75
CA MET A 1 0.74 1.23 -7.63
C MET A 1 1.57 2.09 -6.68
N LEU A 2 1.60 1.79 -5.39
CA LEU A 2 2.50 2.45 -4.43
C LEU A 2 3.83 1.71 -4.40
N SER A 3 4.94 2.42 -4.63
CA SER A 3 6.29 1.89 -4.45
C SER A 3 6.84 2.41 -3.12
N PHE A 4 7.25 1.51 -2.23
CA PHE A 4 7.88 1.91 -0.96
C PHE A 4 9.15 2.72 -1.20
N GLU A 5 9.34 3.75 -0.37
CA GLU A 5 10.56 4.55 -0.33
C GLU A 5 11.01 4.75 1.12
N TRP A 6 12.29 4.46 1.37
CA TRP A 6 12.96 4.82 2.61
C TRP A 6 13.63 6.17 2.45
N VAL A 7 13.32 7.12 3.34
CA VAL A 7 13.89 8.47 3.31
C VAL A 7 15.02 8.60 4.33
N SER A 8 14.74 8.24 5.57
CA SER A 8 15.70 8.24 6.67
C SER A 8 15.26 7.29 7.79
N GLU A 9 16.03 7.17 8.86
CA GLU A 9 15.66 6.37 10.02
C GLU A 9 14.24 6.72 10.51
N ASN A 10 13.36 5.71 10.56
CA ASN A 10 11.94 5.83 10.91
C ASN A 10 11.10 6.79 10.04
N VAL A 11 11.60 7.18 8.87
CA VAL A 11 10.87 8.02 7.90
C VAL A 11 10.72 7.25 6.60
N TYR A 12 9.47 6.93 6.30
CA TYR A 12 9.07 6.15 5.13
C TYR A 12 8.04 6.94 4.34
N THR A 13 8.01 6.73 3.04
CA THR A 13 6.99 7.27 2.16
C THR A 13 6.77 6.30 0.99
N SER A 14 6.04 6.74 -0.01
CA SER A 14 5.83 5.99 -1.22
C SER A 14 5.57 6.85 -2.43
N ASP A 15 5.94 6.30 -3.59
CA ASP A 15 5.65 6.90 -4.87
C ASP A 15 4.42 6.24 -5.49
N LEU A 16 3.58 7.04 -6.14
CA LEU A 16 2.61 6.50 -7.09
C LEU A 16 3.33 6.24 -8.41
N ILE A 17 3.41 4.98 -8.80
CA ILE A 17 4.01 4.55 -10.07
C ILE A 17 2.97 3.91 -10.99
N GLU A 18 3.17 4.11 -12.28
CA GLU A 18 2.62 3.27 -13.35
C GLU A 18 3.57 2.09 -13.56
N LEU A 19 3.03 0.87 -13.62
CA LEU A 19 3.83 -0.31 -13.93
C LEU A 19 4.30 -0.27 -15.38
N SER A 20 5.42 -0.93 -15.67
CA SER A 20 5.83 -1.15 -17.06
C SER A 20 4.84 -2.06 -17.80
N ASP A 21 4.99 -2.16 -19.13
CA ASP A 21 4.13 -3.01 -19.98
C ASP A 21 4.17 -4.49 -19.60
N SER A 22 5.19 -4.92 -18.85
CA SER A 22 5.31 -6.29 -18.29
C SER A 22 4.70 -6.43 -16.89
N TYR A 23 3.95 -5.44 -16.42
CA TYR A 23 3.37 -5.37 -15.08
C TYR A 23 4.41 -5.41 -13.96
N SER A 24 5.60 -4.86 -14.21
CA SER A 24 6.69 -4.79 -13.22
C SER A 24 6.83 -3.38 -12.66
N SER A 25 7.19 -3.28 -11.38
CA SER A 25 7.61 -2.03 -10.75
C SER A 25 9.00 -1.59 -11.22
N VAL A 26 9.84 -2.54 -11.65
CA VAL A 26 11.16 -2.25 -12.22
C VAL A 26 10.96 -1.65 -13.61
N GLY A 27 11.49 -0.43 -13.80
CA GLY A 27 11.27 0.35 -15.02
C GLY A 27 9.87 0.99 -15.10
N GLY A 28 9.10 0.95 -14.02
CA GLY A 28 7.84 1.68 -13.91
C GLY A 28 8.05 3.19 -13.95
N ARG A 29 7.02 3.92 -14.42
CA ARG A 29 7.05 5.37 -14.53
C ARG A 29 6.50 6.01 -13.27
N VAL A 30 7.26 6.91 -12.65
CA VAL A 30 6.77 7.67 -11.50
C VAL A 30 5.72 8.68 -11.97
N ILE A 31 4.54 8.62 -11.33
CA ILE A 31 3.44 9.57 -11.53
C ILE A 31 3.54 10.69 -10.47
N LYS A 32 3.79 10.31 -9.22
CA LYS A 32 3.94 11.25 -8.10
C LYS A 32 4.89 10.69 -7.05
N THR A 33 5.79 11.53 -6.55
CA THR A 33 6.75 11.16 -5.52
C THR A 33 6.28 11.50 -4.11
N ALA A 34 6.83 10.81 -3.11
CA ALA A 34 6.75 11.18 -1.69
C ALA A 34 5.32 11.52 -1.22
N LEU A 35 4.41 10.56 -1.38
CA LEU A 35 3.01 10.70 -0.96
C LEU A 35 2.91 10.97 0.53
N SER A 36 1.93 11.81 0.90
CA SER A 36 1.58 12.09 2.30
C SER A 36 0.16 11.66 2.60
N ASP A 37 -0.02 10.99 3.74
CA ASP A 37 -1.32 10.69 4.33
C ASP A 37 -2.22 11.91 4.60
N LYS A 38 -1.66 13.13 4.64
CA LYS A 38 -2.43 14.37 4.81
C LYS A 38 -3.06 14.87 3.52
N SER A 39 -2.38 14.73 2.40
CA SER A 39 -2.81 15.26 1.10
C SER A 39 -3.28 14.21 0.11
N ASP A 40 -2.82 12.96 0.27
CA ASP A 40 -2.92 11.91 -0.73
C ASP A 40 -3.65 10.66 -0.21
N ILE A 41 -4.43 10.80 0.87
CA ILE A 41 -5.09 9.69 1.55
C ILE A 41 -5.97 8.85 0.62
N GLU A 42 -6.71 9.50 -0.29
CA GLU A 42 -7.56 8.81 -1.26
C GLU A 42 -6.72 7.97 -2.23
N THR A 43 -5.60 8.52 -2.71
CA THR A 43 -4.66 7.80 -3.59
C THR A 43 -4.04 6.62 -2.86
N ILE A 44 -3.61 6.82 -1.60
CA ILE A 44 -3.01 5.78 -0.78
C ILE A 44 -4.01 4.64 -0.52
N ASN A 45 -5.27 4.97 -0.18
CA ASN A 45 -6.31 3.98 0.09
C ASN A 45 -6.76 3.22 -1.16
N ALA A 46 -6.75 3.86 -2.33
CA ALA A 46 -7.13 3.24 -3.59
C ALA A 46 -6.08 2.27 -4.15
N HIS A 47 -4.83 2.36 -3.69
CA HIS A 47 -3.72 1.60 -4.25
C HIS A 47 -3.05 0.69 -3.22
N GLU A 48 -2.28 -0.26 -3.74
CA GLU A 48 -1.49 -1.19 -2.95
C GLU A 48 0.00 -0.92 -3.05
N PHE A 49 0.73 -1.39 -2.04
CA PHE A 49 2.17 -1.43 -2.08
C PHE A 49 2.68 -2.58 -2.95
N CYS A 50 3.70 -2.31 -3.76
CA CYS A 50 4.43 -3.35 -4.48
C CYS A 50 5.25 -4.18 -3.51
N GLY A 51 5.06 -5.50 -3.58
CA GLY A 51 5.87 -6.45 -2.82
C GLY A 51 5.18 -7.02 -1.58
N ILE A 52 3.86 -7.26 -1.62
CA ILE A 52 3.18 -7.86 -0.47
C ILE A 52 3.76 -9.25 -0.18
N PHE A 53 4.49 -9.29 0.94
CA PHE A 53 4.71 -10.37 1.87
C PHE A 53 4.30 -11.76 1.39
N GLY A 54 5.28 -12.65 1.24
CA GLY A 54 5.10 -14.06 0.93
C GLY A 54 4.40 -14.89 2.03
N ASP A 55 3.63 -14.26 2.93
CA ASP A 55 2.79 -14.96 3.91
C ASP A 55 1.40 -15.23 3.29
N PRO A 56 1.05 -16.51 3.04
CA PRO A 56 -0.22 -16.86 2.43
C PRO A 56 -1.45 -16.49 3.27
N LYS A 57 -1.33 -16.45 4.61
CA LYS A 57 -2.45 -16.09 5.51
C LYS A 57 -2.78 -14.61 5.34
N LYS A 58 -1.78 -13.73 5.35
CA LYS A 58 -1.99 -12.28 5.15
C LYS A 58 -2.63 -11.98 3.79
N LEU A 59 -2.15 -12.66 2.74
CA LEU A 59 -2.74 -12.55 1.40
C LEU A 59 -4.20 -13.01 1.37
N LEU A 60 -4.50 -14.16 1.98
CA LEU A 60 -5.86 -14.70 2.04
C LEU A 60 -6.82 -13.78 2.81
N ASP A 61 -6.38 -13.29 3.97
CA ASP A 61 -7.17 -12.39 4.83
C ASP A 61 -7.49 -11.07 4.10
N ARG A 62 -6.51 -10.52 3.39
CA ARG A 62 -6.70 -9.34 2.53
C ARG A 62 -7.71 -9.59 1.42
N ILE A 63 -7.60 -10.71 0.69
CA ILE A 63 -8.53 -11.05 -0.41
C ILE A 63 -9.95 -11.22 0.12
N LYS A 64 -10.13 -11.93 1.24
CA LYS A 64 -11.45 -12.10 1.88
C LYS A 64 -12.04 -10.76 2.29
N PHE A 65 -11.26 -9.93 2.98
CA PHE A 65 -11.72 -8.62 3.43
C PHE A 65 -12.10 -7.71 2.25
N PHE A 66 -11.29 -7.69 1.19
CA PHE A 66 -11.60 -6.94 -0.02
C PHE A 66 -12.87 -7.43 -0.70
N LYS A 67 -13.06 -8.75 -0.80
CA LYS A 67 -14.27 -9.35 -1.36
C LYS A 67 -15.53 -8.91 -0.62
N ASP A 68 -15.46 -8.83 0.70
CA ASP A 68 -16.63 -8.54 1.55
C ASP A 68 -16.93 -7.04 1.67
N THR A 69 -15.89 -6.19 1.64
CA THR A 69 -16.01 -4.74 1.92
C THR A 69 -15.70 -3.82 0.75
N GLY A 70 -15.03 -4.32 -0.29
CA GLY A 70 -14.45 -3.51 -1.36
C GLY A 70 -13.21 -2.69 -0.94
N ILE A 71 -12.76 -2.79 0.32
CA ILE A 71 -11.62 -2.01 0.83
C ILE A 71 -10.33 -2.77 0.61
N ASN A 72 -9.43 -2.20 -0.19
CA ASN A 72 -8.13 -2.80 -0.48
C ASN A 72 -7.09 -2.45 0.60
N TRP A 73 -7.27 -3.04 1.79
CA TRP A 73 -6.40 -2.80 2.93
C TRP A 73 -5.10 -3.62 2.88
N ASP A 74 -4.00 -3.02 3.33
CA ASP A 74 -2.68 -3.64 3.47
C ASP A 74 -2.05 -3.09 4.75
N GLU A 75 -1.63 -3.96 5.66
CA GLU A 75 -1.01 -3.58 6.94
C GLU A 75 0.26 -2.75 6.76
N GLN A 76 0.97 -2.87 5.64
CA GLN A 76 2.15 -2.03 5.36
C GLN A 76 1.79 -0.54 5.29
N LYS A 77 0.53 -0.19 4.96
CA LYS A 77 0.05 1.20 5.03
C LYS A 77 0.24 1.80 6.42
N LYS A 78 0.05 1.00 7.49
CA LYS A 78 0.23 1.46 8.88
C LYS A 78 1.69 1.67 9.25
N PHE A 79 2.60 0.89 8.68
CA PHE A 79 4.03 1.05 8.91
C PHE A 79 4.53 2.37 8.29
N ILE A 80 4.10 2.66 7.06
CA ILE A 80 4.53 3.83 6.31
C ILE A 80 3.78 5.09 6.76
N TYR A 81 2.48 4.94 7.05
CA TYR A 81 1.59 6.03 7.45
C TYR A 81 0.81 5.66 8.72
N PRO A 82 1.41 5.84 9.92
CA PRO A 82 0.81 5.40 11.19
C PRO A 82 -0.55 6.04 11.49
N SER A 83 -0.81 7.24 10.94
CA SER A 83 -2.05 7.98 11.13
C SER A 83 -3.27 7.35 10.43
N ILE A 84 -3.05 6.57 9.36
CA ILE A 84 -4.13 5.98 8.58
C ILE A 84 -4.81 4.91 9.41
N GLU A 85 -6.08 5.08 9.78
CA GLU A 85 -6.78 4.11 10.59
C GLU A 85 -6.94 2.76 9.90
N ARG A 86 -6.80 1.70 10.70
CA ARG A 86 -7.05 0.35 10.22
C ARG A 86 -8.55 0.13 10.10
N PRO A 87 -9.05 -0.39 8.97
CA PRO A 87 -10.48 -0.64 8.77
C PRO A 87 -11.04 -1.58 9.84
N THR A 88 -12.23 -1.26 10.32
CA THR A 88 -12.97 -2.12 11.24
C THR A 88 -13.21 -3.49 10.60
N GLY A 89 -12.94 -4.56 11.36
CA GLY A 89 -13.15 -5.93 10.89
C GLY A 89 -12.00 -6.54 10.08
N PHE A 90 -10.91 -5.81 9.80
CA PHE A 90 -9.73 -6.44 9.21
C PHE A 90 -9.09 -7.44 10.20
N PRO A 91 -8.74 -8.68 9.81
CA PRO A 91 -8.29 -9.74 10.71
C PRO A 91 -7.06 -9.36 11.55
N ILE A 92 -7.20 -9.29 12.88
CA ILE A 92 -6.08 -9.04 13.82
C ILE A 92 -5.21 -10.30 13.82
N GLU A 93 -3.89 -10.13 13.65
CA GLU A 93 -2.94 -11.23 13.58
C GLU A 93 -2.97 -12.12 14.83
#